data_AF-A0A2A4P9P2-F1
#
_entry.id   AF-A0A2A4P9P2-F1
#
_cell.length_a   1.000
_cell.length_b   1.000
_cell.length_c   1.000
_cell.angle_alpha   90.00
_cell.angle_beta   90.00
_cell.angle_gamma   90.00
#
_symmetry.space_group_name_H-M   'P 1'
#
loop_
_entity.id
_entity.type
_entity.pdbx_description
1 polymer ?
#
loop_
_entity_poly.entity_id
_entity_poly.type
_entity_poly.pdbx_seq_one_letter_code
_entity_poly.pdbx_strand_id
1 'polypeptide(L)'
;MPPQKVLLNPEKRVLFLTKDPEIIRQQLHEGLNLRMEDLEVEDLLDDINTDVMTPAWVCFDHLPAEIAKNAYAGLMDANGERVFGECELMDGGFEAIVSGYRKGTGSSRETAAQCERWSGIRYVFAASFAPIHERNNLNLGQLMGNHEMLVRLQAGEELPLSEFTANYDKVTRMIIENGGLFNFSRKIQSGEIELPPNATGKRPMTMAEKMMAAKMLNPGVEGRFVAAGDAILAQVDAGFSHEFTSAQVHLFLQQEYGEDYTVANPEKLAVFEDHLLYADGVTRFVPFVDKIQTMRRLQREFQAHTGVRDYQAKNGVSPGICHQVAREEFIDPSDFVQATDSHTCMGGGSNALAYGVGATEYAALAQSGFTFARVPESIRFELVGELNEACCAKDVILYILNTFAKREDTLNRSMEFGGPGIVSLSVDERATLCNMATECSARTGICEGDSALAEWLAERRPGSSAEQIATSFVFPDEGAEYAGGVHQIDLPAMVPMVAEPGDPTYGKNISELAETSIDIAYGGSCTAGKVEDLARLGKRKQISDQDDQYDKTSRQQNLLAVGEMILAEIMHNHVIGKHGSQANEL
;
A
#
# COMPACT_ATOMS: atom_id res chain seq x y z
N MET A 1 -4.37 -27.00 -0.68
CA MET A 1 -2.93 -27.29 -0.88
C MET A 1 -2.64 -27.28 -2.37
N PRO A 2 -1.56 -26.61 -2.82
CA PRO A 2 -1.12 -26.70 -4.20
C PRO A 2 -0.68 -28.14 -4.52
N PRO A 3 -0.82 -28.59 -5.78
CA PRO A 3 -0.30 -29.89 -6.18
C PRO A 3 1.24 -29.84 -6.20
N GLN A 4 1.91 -30.95 -5.87
CA GLN A 4 3.37 -31.07 -5.94
C GLN A 4 3.93 -30.89 -7.35
N LYS A 5 3.06 -31.12 -8.33
CA LYS A 5 3.33 -30.97 -9.74
C LYS A 5 2.18 -30.22 -10.38
N VAL A 6 2.50 -29.17 -11.12
CA VAL A 6 1.56 -28.22 -11.72
C VAL A 6 1.35 -28.61 -13.18
N LEU A 7 0.08 -28.73 -13.55
CA LEU A 7 -0.39 -28.95 -14.91
C LEU A 7 -1.62 -28.07 -15.10
N LEU A 8 -1.83 -27.58 -16.32
CA LEU A 8 -3.09 -26.99 -16.73
C LEU A 8 -4.16 -28.08 -16.85
N ASN A 9 -5.36 -27.79 -16.35
CA ASN A 9 -6.53 -28.63 -16.51
C ASN A 9 -6.99 -28.60 -17.99
N PRO A 10 -7.04 -29.75 -18.69
CA PRO A 10 -7.44 -29.80 -20.09
C PRO A 10 -8.88 -29.34 -20.36
N GLU A 11 -9.73 -29.26 -19.34
CA GLU A 11 -11.12 -28.76 -19.43
C GLU A 11 -11.23 -27.25 -19.19
N LYS A 12 -10.13 -26.57 -18.86
CA LYS A 12 -10.09 -25.14 -18.55
C LYS A 12 -9.24 -24.40 -19.59
N ARG A 13 -9.41 -23.07 -19.64
CA ARG A 13 -8.68 -22.18 -20.55
C ARG A 13 -7.76 -21.22 -19.80
N VAL A 14 -6.88 -20.59 -20.56
CA VAL A 14 -6.00 -19.52 -20.11
C VAL A 14 -6.54 -18.21 -20.69
N LEU A 15 -6.74 -17.20 -19.85
CA LEU A 15 -7.19 -15.88 -20.28
C LEU A 15 -5.99 -14.95 -20.48
N PHE A 16 -5.83 -14.41 -21.68
CA PHE A 16 -4.81 -13.42 -22.02
C PHE A 16 -5.42 -12.02 -21.99
N LEU A 17 -4.89 -11.15 -21.12
CA LEU A 17 -5.28 -9.75 -21.04
C LEU A 17 -4.54 -8.97 -22.14
N THR A 18 -5.12 -8.89 -23.33
CA THR A 18 -4.54 -8.20 -24.48
C THR A 18 -4.85 -6.71 -24.49
N LYS A 19 -3.99 -5.91 -25.12
CA LYS A 19 -4.23 -4.48 -25.37
C LYS A 19 -5.42 -4.25 -26.31
N ASP A 20 -5.72 -5.21 -27.18
CA ASP A 20 -6.96 -5.24 -27.94
C ASP A 20 -8.10 -5.83 -27.08
N PRO A 21 -9.09 -5.02 -26.65
CA PRO A 21 -10.19 -5.51 -25.83
C PRO A 21 -11.09 -6.51 -26.57
N GLU A 22 -11.10 -6.52 -27.90
CA GLU A 22 -11.94 -7.44 -28.67
C GLU A 22 -11.43 -8.88 -28.58
N ILE A 23 -10.10 -9.05 -28.55
CA ILE A 23 -9.48 -10.37 -28.32
C ILE A 23 -9.83 -10.90 -26.93
N ILE A 24 -9.93 -10.04 -25.92
CA ILE A 24 -10.42 -10.43 -24.58
C ILE A 24 -11.87 -10.92 -24.69
N ARG A 25 -12.76 -10.17 -25.35
CA ARG A 25 -14.18 -10.56 -25.52
C ARG A 25 -14.36 -11.87 -26.27
N GLN A 26 -13.58 -12.12 -27.30
CA GLN A 26 -13.59 -13.39 -28.03
C GLN A 26 -13.19 -14.56 -27.11
N GLN A 27 -12.23 -14.37 -26.20
CA GLN A 27 -11.91 -15.38 -25.19
C GLN A 27 -13.09 -15.57 -24.22
N LEU A 28 -13.71 -14.50 -23.73
CA LEU A 28 -14.82 -14.56 -22.77
C LEU A 28 -16.08 -15.22 -23.37
N HIS A 29 -16.44 -14.89 -24.61
CA HIS A 29 -17.76 -15.21 -25.17
C HIS A 29 -17.76 -16.18 -26.35
N GLU A 30 -16.70 -16.17 -27.16
CA GLU A 30 -16.66 -16.91 -28.43
C GLU A 30 -15.85 -18.20 -28.34
N GLY A 31 -15.27 -18.50 -27.17
CA GLY A 31 -14.50 -19.71 -26.96
C GLY A 31 -13.07 -19.63 -27.53
N LEU A 32 -12.58 -18.44 -27.91
CA LEU A 32 -11.19 -18.28 -28.35
C LEU A 32 -10.25 -18.78 -27.25
N ASN A 33 -9.31 -19.65 -27.63
CA ASN A 33 -8.38 -20.29 -26.70
C ASN A 33 -6.96 -20.07 -27.23
N LEU A 34 -6.33 -19.00 -26.73
CA LEU A 34 -5.00 -18.58 -27.15
C LEU A 34 -3.92 -19.38 -26.41
N ARG A 35 -2.75 -19.39 -27.01
CA ARG A 35 -1.50 -19.88 -26.46
C ARG A 35 -0.53 -18.72 -26.37
N MET A 36 0.43 -18.82 -25.45
CA MET A 36 1.47 -17.79 -25.31
C MET A 36 2.30 -17.64 -26.60
N GLU A 37 2.36 -18.67 -27.45
CA GLU A 37 3.02 -18.62 -28.77
C GLU A 37 2.22 -17.88 -29.85
N ASP A 38 0.95 -17.55 -29.60
CA ASP A 38 0.10 -16.81 -30.54
C ASP A 38 0.25 -15.28 -30.40
N LEU A 39 0.98 -14.81 -29.38
CA LEU A 39 1.09 -13.41 -28.97
C LEU A 39 2.54 -13.06 -28.61
N GLU A 40 2.91 -11.79 -28.77
CA GLU A 40 4.11 -11.24 -28.15
C GLU A 40 3.76 -10.63 -26.78
N VAL A 41 4.74 -10.47 -25.89
CA VAL A 41 4.50 -9.87 -24.56
C VAL A 41 3.98 -8.43 -24.70
N GLU A 42 4.41 -7.72 -25.74
CA GLU A 42 3.96 -6.37 -26.08
C GLU A 42 2.49 -6.29 -26.46
N ASP A 43 1.85 -7.40 -26.86
CA ASP A 43 0.43 -7.43 -27.18
C ASP A 43 -0.44 -7.47 -25.92
N LEU A 44 0.15 -7.75 -24.76
CA LEU A 44 -0.52 -7.89 -23.48
C LEU A 44 -0.58 -6.56 -22.71
N LEU A 45 -1.64 -6.39 -21.91
CA LEU A 45 -1.78 -5.28 -20.98
C LEU A 45 -0.65 -5.29 -19.96
N ASP A 46 -0.07 -4.12 -19.76
CA ASP A 46 1.03 -3.85 -18.84
C ASP A 46 0.60 -2.81 -17.81
N ASP A 47 1.34 -2.72 -16.71
CA ASP A 47 1.05 -1.82 -15.58
C ASP A 47 -0.41 -1.88 -15.13
N ILE A 48 -0.94 -3.11 -15.07
CA ILE A 48 -2.34 -3.34 -14.69
C ILE A 48 -2.53 -2.89 -13.24
N ASN A 49 -3.06 -1.68 -13.08
CA ASN A 49 -3.36 -1.11 -11.77
C ASN A 49 -4.53 -1.88 -11.13
N THR A 50 -4.45 -2.08 -9.81
CA THR A 50 -5.56 -2.60 -9.00
C THR A 50 -6.92 -1.92 -9.23
N ASP A 51 -6.99 -0.66 -9.64
CA ASP A 51 -8.24 0.01 -10.03
C ASP A 51 -8.85 -0.53 -11.33
N VAL A 52 -8.02 -1.02 -12.26
CA VAL A 52 -8.48 -1.72 -13.47
C VAL A 52 -9.14 -3.04 -13.08
N MET A 53 -8.53 -3.75 -12.11
CA MET A 53 -9.00 -5.05 -11.63
C MET A 53 -10.25 -4.92 -10.76
N THR A 54 -10.26 -3.99 -9.81
CA THR A 54 -11.35 -3.75 -8.85
C THR A 54 -11.43 -2.26 -8.57
N PRO A 55 -12.21 -1.49 -9.35
CA PRO A 55 -12.40 -0.06 -9.10
C PRO A 55 -13.10 0.16 -7.75
N ALA A 56 -13.00 1.38 -7.20
CA ALA A 56 -13.47 1.70 -5.85
C ALA A 56 -14.86 1.14 -5.50
N TRP A 57 -15.84 1.24 -6.41
CA TRP A 57 -17.21 0.77 -6.14
C TRP A 57 -17.33 -0.76 -6.01
N VAL A 58 -16.43 -1.53 -6.63
CA VAL A 58 -16.34 -2.99 -6.46
C VAL A 58 -15.79 -3.32 -5.07
N CYS A 59 -14.94 -2.46 -4.53
CA CYS A 59 -14.40 -2.61 -3.18
C CYS A 59 -15.42 -2.26 -2.08
N PHE A 60 -16.65 -1.86 -2.44
CA PHE A 60 -17.72 -1.68 -1.47
C PHE A 60 -18.36 -3.01 -1.02
N ASP A 61 -17.94 -4.13 -1.60
CA ASP A 61 -18.24 -5.47 -1.10
C ASP A 61 -17.11 -5.98 -0.20
N HIS A 62 -17.46 -6.67 0.89
CA HIS A 62 -16.49 -7.28 1.80
C HIS A 62 -16.31 -8.79 1.55
N LEU A 63 -17.28 -9.43 0.88
CA LEU A 63 -17.22 -10.84 0.53
C LEU A 63 -16.39 -11.02 -0.74
N PRO A 64 -15.30 -11.80 -0.72
CA PRO A 64 -14.46 -12.03 -1.91
C PRO A 64 -15.23 -12.58 -3.11
N ALA A 65 -16.26 -13.41 -2.88
CA ALA A 65 -17.11 -13.95 -3.94
C ALA A 65 -17.99 -12.87 -4.62
N GLU A 66 -18.41 -11.83 -3.88
CA GLU A 66 -19.18 -10.72 -4.47
C GLU A 66 -18.26 -9.75 -5.23
N ILE A 67 -17.05 -9.51 -4.70
CA ILE A 67 -15.99 -8.76 -5.39
C ILE A 67 -15.67 -9.42 -6.75
N ALA A 68 -15.53 -10.75 -6.77
CA ALA A 68 -15.18 -11.52 -7.98
C ALA A 68 -16.19 -11.36 -9.13
N LYS A 69 -17.48 -11.12 -8.84
CA LYS A 69 -18.49 -10.88 -9.88
C LYS A 69 -18.15 -9.68 -10.76
N ASN A 70 -17.38 -8.72 -10.26
CA ASN A 70 -16.98 -7.53 -10.99
C ASN A 70 -15.46 -7.45 -11.18
N ALA A 71 -14.79 -8.60 -11.30
CA ALA A 71 -13.40 -8.65 -11.70
C ALA A 71 -13.18 -7.91 -13.03
N TYR A 72 -12.14 -7.09 -13.09
CA TYR A 72 -11.77 -6.25 -14.24
C TYR A 72 -12.81 -5.20 -14.66
N ALA A 73 -13.72 -4.81 -13.76
CA ALA A 73 -14.73 -3.80 -14.08
C ALA A 73 -14.16 -2.39 -14.35
N GLY A 74 -12.89 -2.15 -14.05
CA GLY A 74 -12.19 -0.91 -14.39
C GLY A 74 -11.56 -0.93 -15.78
N LEU A 75 -11.49 -2.09 -16.45
CA LEU A 75 -11.01 -2.19 -17.82
C LEU A 75 -12.13 -1.75 -18.79
N MET A 76 -11.95 -0.57 -19.37
CA MET A 76 -12.89 0.05 -20.31
C MET A 76 -12.31 0.08 -21.71
N ASP A 77 -13.16 -0.07 -22.72
CA ASP A 77 -12.77 0.14 -24.11
C ASP A 77 -12.84 1.62 -24.52
N ALA A 78 -12.54 1.91 -25.79
CA ALA A 78 -12.52 3.27 -26.33
C ALA A 78 -13.89 3.98 -26.30
N ASN A 79 -15.00 3.24 -26.16
CA ASN A 79 -16.35 3.79 -26.03
C ASN A 79 -16.75 4.02 -24.56
N GLY A 80 -15.88 3.64 -23.61
CA GLY A 80 -16.16 3.69 -22.18
C GLY A 80 -17.04 2.53 -21.70
N GLU A 81 -17.14 1.46 -22.49
CA GLU A 81 -17.86 0.25 -22.11
C GLU A 81 -16.91 -0.72 -21.40
N ARG A 82 -17.43 -1.44 -20.39
CA ARG A 82 -16.64 -2.47 -19.70
C ARG A 82 -16.24 -3.55 -20.70
N VAL A 83 -14.98 -3.96 -20.64
CA VAL A 83 -14.49 -5.13 -21.38
C VAL A 83 -14.99 -6.43 -20.73
N PHE A 84 -15.09 -6.44 -19.40
CA PHE A 84 -15.65 -7.53 -18.60
C PHE A 84 -16.99 -7.10 -18.00
N GLY A 85 -18.07 -7.78 -18.39
CA GLY A 85 -19.37 -7.74 -17.73
C GLY A 85 -19.37 -8.41 -16.34
N GLU A 86 -20.55 -8.47 -15.73
CA GLU A 86 -20.73 -9.14 -14.44
C GLU A 86 -20.60 -10.67 -14.58
N CYS A 87 -19.90 -11.31 -13.66
CA CYS A 87 -19.60 -12.74 -13.59
C CYS A 87 -18.79 -13.32 -14.77
N GLU A 88 -18.41 -12.54 -15.78
CA GLU A 88 -17.80 -13.08 -17.01
C GLU A 88 -16.46 -13.81 -16.78
N LEU A 89 -15.63 -13.32 -15.85
CA LEU A 89 -14.40 -14.04 -15.49
C LEU A 89 -14.73 -15.36 -14.77
N MET A 90 -15.72 -15.34 -13.86
CA MET A 90 -16.14 -16.52 -13.09
C MET A 90 -16.72 -17.60 -14.00
N ASP A 91 -17.55 -17.20 -14.96
CA ASP A 91 -18.29 -18.10 -15.85
C ASP A 91 -17.46 -18.56 -17.06
N GLY A 92 -16.38 -17.84 -17.38
CA GLY A 92 -15.56 -18.07 -18.57
C GLY A 92 -14.73 -19.36 -18.57
N GLY A 93 -14.69 -20.08 -17.44
CA GLY A 93 -14.03 -21.39 -17.34
C GLY A 93 -12.51 -21.32 -17.41
N PHE A 94 -11.92 -20.22 -16.96
CA PHE A 94 -10.47 -20.02 -16.92
C PHE A 94 -9.87 -20.58 -15.62
N GLU A 95 -8.65 -21.10 -15.70
CA GLU A 95 -7.86 -21.47 -14.51
C GLU A 95 -6.60 -20.62 -14.36
N ALA A 96 -6.22 -19.90 -15.41
CA ALA A 96 -5.02 -19.08 -15.45
C ALA A 96 -5.31 -17.74 -16.15
N ILE A 97 -4.58 -16.71 -15.75
CA ILE A 97 -4.63 -15.39 -16.36
C ILE A 97 -3.23 -14.87 -16.67
N VAL A 98 -3.08 -14.17 -17.80
CA VAL A 98 -1.80 -13.73 -18.34
C VAL A 98 -1.81 -12.23 -18.57
N SER A 99 -0.74 -11.57 -18.15
CA SER A 99 -0.48 -10.13 -18.30
C SER A 99 0.89 -9.90 -18.92
N GLY A 100 1.20 -8.68 -19.34
CA GLY A 100 2.46 -8.29 -19.98
C GLY A 100 3.64 -8.21 -19.00
N TYR A 101 4.32 -7.06 -18.98
CA TYR A 101 5.56 -6.90 -18.23
C TYR A 101 5.36 -6.79 -16.72
N ARG A 102 4.33 -6.09 -16.25
CA ARG A 102 4.07 -5.83 -14.83
C ARG A 102 2.58 -5.85 -14.52
N LYS A 103 2.24 -6.48 -13.39
CA LYS A 103 0.85 -6.62 -12.92
C LYS A 103 0.69 -6.20 -11.46
N GLY A 104 -0.42 -5.51 -11.17
CA GLY A 104 -0.89 -5.23 -9.82
C GLY A 104 -0.32 -3.95 -9.20
N THR A 105 -0.05 -2.92 -10.01
CA THR A 105 0.45 -1.63 -9.54
C THR A 105 -0.63 -0.83 -8.78
N GLY A 106 -0.21 0.18 -8.03
CA GLY A 106 -1.11 1.07 -7.30
C GLY A 106 -1.43 0.61 -5.87
N SER A 107 -2.70 0.74 -5.49
CA SER A 107 -3.21 0.53 -4.13
C SER A 107 -2.93 -0.88 -3.57
N SER A 108 -2.74 -0.98 -2.25
CA SER A 108 -2.52 -2.24 -1.52
C SER A 108 -3.72 -3.20 -1.50
N ARG A 109 -4.85 -2.81 -2.10
CA ARG A 109 -6.12 -3.54 -2.02
C ARG A 109 -5.98 -5.01 -2.43
N GLU A 110 -6.20 -5.89 -1.46
CA GLU A 110 -6.16 -7.34 -1.69
C GLU A 110 -7.31 -7.81 -2.60
N THR A 111 -8.38 -7.00 -2.70
CA THR A 111 -9.54 -7.25 -3.57
C THR A 111 -9.16 -7.54 -5.01
N ALA A 112 -8.08 -6.93 -5.52
CA ALA A 112 -7.54 -7.20 -6.85
C ALA A 112 -7.04 -8.65 -7.03
N ALA A 113 -6.35 -9.22 -6.04
CA ALA A 113 -5.95 -10.63 -6.10
C ALA A 113 -7.15 -11.56 -5.80
N GLN A 114 -8.03 -11.15 -4.87
CA GLN A 114 -9.23 -11.89 -4.52
C GLN A 114 -10.18 -12.06 -5.71
N CYS A 115 -10.38 -11.03 -6.54
CA CYS A 115 -11.33 -11.11 -7.64
C CYS A 115 -10.95 -12.20 -8.66
N GLU A 116 -9.65 -12.40 -8.91
CA GLU A 116 -9.16 -13.47 -9.77
C GLU A 116 -9.34 -14.83 -9.11
N ARG A 117 -8.87 -14.97 -7.86
CA ARG A 117 -8.93 -16.23 -7.12
C ARG A 117 -10.35 -16.75 -6.98
N TRP A 118 -11.28 -15.90 -6.56
CA TRP A 118 -12.68 -16.28 -6.38
C TRP A 118 -13.44 -16.42 -7.71
N SER A 119 -12.85 -15.98 -8.83
CA SER A 119 -13.30 -16.35 -10.17
C SER A 119 -12.78 -17.70 -10.66
N GLY A 120 -11.99 -18.41 -9.85
CA GLY A 120 -11.44 -19.73 -10.19
C GLY A 120 -10.04 -19.69 -10.78
N ILE A 121 -9.40 -18.53 -10.86
CA ILE A 121 -8.01 -18.41 -11.31
C ILE A 121 -7.07 -18.96 -10.23
N ARG A 122 -6.24 -19.91 -10.62
CA ARG A 122 -5.26 -20.59 -9.77
C ARG A 122 -3.83 -20.18 -10.09
N TYR A 123 -3.58 -19.83 -11.34
CA TYR A 123 -2.26 -19.49 -11.86
C TYR A 123 -2.27 -18.09 -12.46
N VAL A 124 -1.30 -17.26 -12.09
CA VAL A 124 -1.17 -15.89 -12.59
C VAL A 124 0.19 -15.76 -13.28
N PHE A 125 0.21 -15.32 -14.53
CA PHE A 125 1.42 -15.22 -15.34
C PHE A 125 1.68 -13.78 -15.80
N ALA A 126 2.92 -13.29 -15.58
CA ALA A 126 3.41 -12.01 -16.06
C ALA A 126 4.95 -12.04 -16.06
N ALA A 127 5.62 -11.04 -16.63
CA ALA A 127 7.08 -10.96 -16.53
C ALA A 127 7.51 -10.58 -15.10
N SER A 128 6.73 -9.73 -14.43
CA SER A 128 6.94 -9.28 -13.06
C SER A 128 5.63 -8.90 -12.37
N PHE A 129 5.67 -8.77 -11.05
CA PHE A 129 4.52 -8.42 -10.22
C PHE A 129 4.90 -7.30 -9.26
N ALA A 130 3.98 -6.36 -9.02
CA ALA A 130 4.18 -5.35 -7.99
C ALA A 130 4.28 -6.04 -6.61
N PRO A 131 5.21 -5.63 -5.72
CA PRO A 131 5.53 -6.39 -4.50
C PRO A 131 4.34 -6.67 -3.57
N ILE A 132 3.42 -5.71 -3.40
CA ILE A 132 2.24 -5.89 -2.55
C ILE A 132 1.23 -6.85 -3.22
N HIS A 133 1.01 -6.70 -4.53
CA HIS A 133 0.12 -7.59 -5.27
C HIS A 133 0.65 -9.02 -5.30
N GLU A 134 1.96 -9.21 -5.50
CA GLU A 134 2.62 -10.50 -5.39
C GLU A 134 2.33 -11.11 -4.01
N ARG A 135 2.65 -10.38 -2.94
CA ARG A 135 2.44 -10.85 -1.57
C ARG A 135 0.98 -11.25 -1.30
N ASN A 136 0.02 -10.47 -1.77
CA ASN A 136 -1.41 -10.77 -1.65
C ASN A 136 -1.78 -12.10 -2.35
N ASN A 137 -1.31 -12.32 -3.58
CA ASN A 137 -1.51 -13.59 -4.30
C ASN A 137 -0.91 -14.79 -3.54
N LEU A 138 0.32 -14.64 -3.03
CA LEU A 138 1.01 -15.69 -2.27
C LEU A 138 0.29 -16.01 -0.95
N ASN A 139 -0.18 -14.99 -0.24
CA ASN A 139 -0.93 -15.13 1.01
C ASN A 139 -2.26 -15.84 0.79
N LEU A 140 -2.93 -15.56 -0.32
CA LEU A 140 -4.11 -16.31 -0.72
C LEU A 140 -3.72 -17.74 -1.13
N GLY A 141 -2.57 -17.93 -1.76
CA GLY A 141 -2.06 -19.23 -2.22
C GLY A 141 -2.33 -19.49 -3.71
N GLN A 142 -2.41 -18.42 -4.51
CA GLN A 142 -2.28 -18.51 -5.96
C GLN A 142 -0.81 -18.76 -6.32
N LEU A 143 -0.56 -19.49 -7.41
CA LEU A 143 0.80 -19.65 -7.92
C LEU A 143 1.08 -18.64 -9.02
N MET A 144 2.25 -18.03 -8.95
CA MET A 144 2.68 -16.97 -9.86
C MET A 144 3.86 -17.48 -10.68
N GLY A 145 3.83 -17.28 -12.00
CA GLY A 145 4.87 -17.76 -12.91
C GLY A 145 5.15 -16.75 -14.02
N ASN A 146 6.16 -17.05 -14.84
CA ASN A 146 6.49 -16.26 -16.02
C ASN A 146 5.93 -16.87 -17.31
N HIS A 147 6.05 -16.14 -18.42
CA HIS A 147 5.55 -16.60 -19.73
C HIS A 147 6.23 -17.89 -20.21
N GLU A 148 7.51 -18.11 -19.89
CA GLU A 148 8.23 -19.33 -20.25
C GLU A 148 7.65 -20.58 -19.57
N MET A 149 7.31 -20.48 -18.29
CA MET A 149 6.60 -21.53 -17.57
C MET A 149 5.25 -21.82 -18.21
N LEU A 150 4.51 -20.79 -18.63
CA LEU A 150 3.23 -20.95 -19.31
C LEU A 150 3.37 -21.69 -20.65
N VAL A 151 4.35 -21.34 -21.49
CA VAL A 151 4.63 -22.03 -22.76
C VAL A 151 4.83 -23.54 -22.53
N ARG A 152 5.64 -23.88 -21.53
CA ARG A 152 5.93 -25.29 -21.16
C ARG A 152 4.67 -26.02 -20.66
N LEU A 153 3.89 -25.39 -19.79
CA LEU A 153 2.62 -25.95 -19.32
C LEU A 153 1.62 -26.16 -20.46
N GLN A 154 1.51 -25.19 -21.39
CA GLN A 154 0.66 -25.29 -22.57
C GLN A 154 1.15 -26.33 -23.58
N ALA A 155 2.44 -26.71 -23.54
CA ALA A 155 2.98 -27.86 -24.27
C ALA A 155 2.69 -29.22 -23.59
N GLY A 156 2.00 -29.21 -22.44
CA GLY A 156 1.67 -30.41 -21.66
C GLY A 156 2.78 -30.85 -20.71
N GLU A 157 3.81 -30.01 -20.50
CA GLU A 157 4.83 -30.29 -19.49
C GLU A 157 4.25 -30.17 -18.08
N GLU A 158 4.66 -31.10 -17.22
CA GLU A 158 4.32 -31.10 -15.81
C GLU A 158 5.45 -30.42 -15.02
N LEU A 159 5.21 -29.22 -14.51
CA LEU A 159 6.23 -28.44 -13.80
C LEU A 159 6.22 -28.75 -12.30
N PRO A 160 7.37 -28.95 -11.64
CA PRO A 160 7.40 -29.14 -10.20
C PRO A 160 7.00 -27.86 -9.48
N LEU A 161 6.26 -27.97 -8.36
CA LEU A 161 5.88 -26.80 -7.54
C LEU A 161 7.09 -25.97 -7.11
N SER A 162 8.25 -26.62 -6.90
CA SER A 162 9.49 -25.94 -6.56
C SER A 162 9.95 -24.93 -7.61
N GLU A 163 9.55 -25.07 -8.87
CA GLU A 163 9.92 -24.10 -9.92
C GLU A 163 9.22 -22.76 -9.70
N PHE A 164 7.96 -22.79 -9.24
CA PHE A 164 7.19 -21.59 -8.88
C PHE A 164 7.69 -20.95 -7.58
N THR A 165 8.30 -21.73 -6.68
CA THR A 165 8.68 -21.27 -5.35
C THR A 165 10.18 -21.04 -5.14
N ALA A 166 11.01 -21.38 -6.13
CA ALA A 166 12.47 -21.35 -6.02
C ALA A 166 13.06 -19.95 -5.75
N ASN A 167 12.41 -18.90 -6.26
CA ASN A 167 12.88 -17.52 -6.13
C ASN A 167 12.50 -16.86 -4.79
N TYR A 168 11.69 -17.55 -3.98
CA TYR A 168 11.27 -17.05 -2.68
C TYR A 168 12.16 -17.58 -1.56
N ASP A 169 12.21 -16.81 -0.48
CA ASP A 169 12.82 -17.26 0.76
C ASP A 169 12.10 -18.51 1.33
N LYS A 170 12.76 -19.22 2.24
CA LYS A 170 12.26 -20.49 2.78
C LYS A 170 10.87 -20.37 3.41
N VAL A 171 10.57 -19.26 4.09
CA VAL A 171 9.28 -19.07 4.78
C VAL A 171 8.19 -18.76 3.77
N THR A 172 8.43 -17.86 2.83
CA THR A 172 7.48 -17.54 1.77
C THR A 172 7.18 -18.78 0.92
N ARG A 173 8.21 -19.59 0.60
CA ARG A 173 8.02 -20.90 -0.02
C ARG A 173 7.11 -21.81 0.80
N MET A 174 7.30 -21.89 2.12
CA MET A 174 6.46 -22.70 3.01
C MET A 174 5.01 -22.18 3.07
N ILE A 175 4.79 -20.86 3.04
CA ILE A 175 3.44 -20.26 2.94
C ILE A 175 2.73 -20.78 1.67
N ILE A 176 3.40 -20.69 0.53
CA ILE A 176 2.85 -21.10 -0.76
C ILE A 176 2.59 -22.60 -0.78
N GLU A 177 3.59 -23.42 -0.40
CA GLU A 177 3.50 -24.89 -0.39
C GLU A 177 2.41 -25.40 0.57
N ASN A 178 2.02 -24.61 1.57
CA ASN A 178 0.91 -24.89 2.48
C ASN A 178 -0.43 -24.27 2.05
N GLY A 179 -0.50 -23.70 0.85
CA GLY A 179 -1.74 -23.20 0.27
C GLY A 179 -2.22 -21.89 0.90
N GLY A 180 -1.29 -21.00 1.23
CA GLY A 180 -1.56 -19.65 1.71
C GLY A 180 -1.29 -19.47 3.20
N LEU A 181 -1.36 -18.20 3.63
CA LEU A 181 -0.91 -17.73 4.93
C LEU A 181 -1.67 -18.36 6.09
N PHE A 182 -3.01 -18.42 6.04
CA PHE A 182 -3.79 -19.00 7.15
C PHE A 182 -3.53 -20.48 7.36
N ASN A 183 -3.44 -21.27 6.29
CA ASN A 183 -3.12 -22.69 6.38
C ASN A 183 -1.72 -22.92 6.94
N PHE A 184 -0.76 -22.10 6.52
CA PHE A 184 0.59 -22.12 7.06
C PHE A 184 0.62 -21.76 8.56
N SER A 185 -0.01 -20.65 8.96
CA SER A 185 -0.10 -20.21 10.36
C SER A 185 -0.71 -21.29 11.26
N ARG A 186 -1.76 -21.98 10.80
CA ARG A 186 -2.40 -23.08 11.54
C ARG A 186 -1.43 -24.24 11.81
N LYS A 187 -0.62 -24.60 10.81
CA LYS A 187 0.36 -25.69 10.92
C LYS A 187 1.57 -25.34 11.78
N ILE A 188 1.97 -24.07 11.80
CA ILE A 188 2.97 -23.58 12.75
C ILE A 188 2.42 -23.69 14.19
N GLN A 189 1.18 -23.22 14.41
CA GLN A 189 0.55 -23.29 15.73
C GLN A 189 0.32 -24.74 16.22
N SER A 190 0.01 -25.68 15.33
CA SER A 190 -0.15 -27.10 15.68
C SER A 190 1.19 -27.85 15.87
N GLY A 191 2.32 -27.22 15.52
CA GLY A 191 3.65 -27.86 15.56
C GLY A 191 3.89 -28.85 14.40
N GLU A 192 3.05 -28.85 13.37
CA GLU A 192 3.27 -29.65 12.15
C GLU A 192 4.44 -29.11 11.31
N ILE A 193 4.73 -27.82 11.45
CA ILE A 193 5.81 -27.14 10.75
C ILE A 193 6.64 -26.36 11.78
N GLU A 194 7.95 -26.44 11.64
CA GLU A 194 8.89 -25.60 12.39
C GLU A 194 9.54 -24.59 11.45
N LEU A 195 9.74 -23.36 11.93
CA LEU A 195 10.44 -22.34 11.17
C LEU A 195 11.95 -22.59 11.21
N PRO A 196 12.66 -22.39 10.08
CA PRO A 196 14.11 -22.40 10.11
C PRO A 196 14.62 -21.26 11.01
N PRO A 197 15.71 -21.48 11.78
CA PRO A 197 16.35 -20.39 12.50
C PRO A 197 16.99 -19.41 11.52
N ASN A 198 17.09 -18.14 11.90
CA ASN A 198 17.89 -17.22 11.11
C ASN A 198 19.37 -17.63 11.11
N ALA A 199 20.00 -17.63 9.95
CA ALA A 199 21.40 -18.01 9.76
C ALA A 199 22.36 -16.80 9.80
N THR A 200 21.83 -15.58 9.78
CA THR A 200 22.65 -14.38 9.72
C THR A 200 23.40 -14.13 11.03
N GLY A 201 24.73 -14.06 10.91
CA GLY A 201 25.65 -13.74 11.99
C GLY A 201 25.82 -12.24 12.20
N LYS A 202 26.72 -11.87 13.11
CA LYS A 202 26.99 -10.47 13.45
C LYS A 202 27.46 -9.65 12.23
N ARG A 203 26.76 -8.55 11.95
CA ARG A 203 27.09 -7.56 10.89
C ARG A 203 26.58 -6.16 11.24
N PRO A 204 27.12 -5.09 10.62
CA PRO A 204 26.47 -3.79 10.58
C PRO A 204 25.09 -3.89 9.92
N MET A 205 24.11 -3.18 10.46
CA MET A 205 22.73 -3.20 9.99
C MET A 205 22.22 -1.79 9.67
N THR A 206 21.40 -1.69 8.62
CA THR A 206 20.62 -0.49 8.27
C THR A 206 19.53 -0.21 9.32
N MET A 207 18.80 0.91 9.22
CA MET A 207 17.69 1.17 10.16
C MET A 207 16.61 0.09 10.06
N ALA A 208 16.21 -0.27 8.84
CA ALA A 208 15.21 -1.32 8.62
C ALA A 208 15.66 -2.67 9.18
N GLU A 209 16.92 -3.05 8.94
CA GLU A 209 17.50 -4.30 9.46
C GLU A 209 17.52 -4.29 11.01
N LYS A 210 17.92 -3.18 11.65
CA LYS A 210 17.93 -3.06 13.13
C LYS A 210 16.54 -3.15 13.73
N MET A 211 15.56 -2.46 13.15
CA MET A 211 14.17 -2.52 13.60
C MET A 211 13.62 -3.94 13.44
N MET A 212 13.81 -4.59 12.30
CA MET A 212 13.38 -5.98 12.09
C MET A 212 14.09 -6.97 13.02
N ALA A 213 15.41 -6.84 13.19
CA ALA A 213 16.18 -7.68 14.11
C ALA A 213 15.66 -7.54 15.54
N ALA A 214 15.34 -6.33 16.00
CA ALA A 214 14.78 -6.09 17.32
C ALA A 214 13.43 -6.79 17.54
N LYS A 215 12.63 -6.97 16.50
CA LYS A 215 11.29 -7.61 16.56
C LYS A 215 11.31 -9.11 16.23
N MET A 216 12.47 -9.68 15.89
CA MET A 216 12.58 -11.08 15.52
C MET A 216 12.26 -12.03 16.69
N LEU A 217 11.30 -12.94 16.46
CA LEU A 217 10.84 -13.98 17.39
C LEU A 217 11.58 -15.31 17.21
N ASN A 218 12.22 -15.54 16.06
CA ASN A 218 13.02 -16.74 15.76
C ASN A 218 14.53 -16.42 15.65
N PRO A 219 15.20 -15.98 16.73
CA PRO A 219 16.58 -15.53 16.67
C PRO A 219 17.56 -16.64 16.27
N GLY A 220 18.64 -16.24 15.60
CA GLY A 220 19.76 -17.10 15.28
C GLY A 220 20.66 -17.38 16.48
N VAL A 221 21.61 -18.30 16.31
CA VAL A 221 22.55 -18.73 17.38
C VAL A 221 23.44 -17.58 17.86
N GLU A 222 23.83 -16.66 16.97
CA GLU A 222 24.70 -15.52 17.29
C GLU A 222 23.94 -14.29 17.81
N GLY A 223 22.61 -14.36 17.95
CA GLY A 223 21.76 -13.28 18.43
C GLY A 223 20.78 -12.77 17.38
N ARG A 224 20.33 -11.52 17.56
CA ARG A 224 19.38 -10.84 16.67
C ARG A 224 20.14 -10.02 15.62
N PHE A 225 20.57 -10.70 14.56
CA PHE A 225 21.10 -10.07 13.36
C PHE A 225 20.28 -10.53 12.16
N VAL A 226 20.16 -9.66 11.17
CA VAL A 226 19.48 -9.96 9.91
C VAL A 226 20.25 -9.33 8.75
N ALA A 227 20.02 -9.85 7.55
CA ALA A 227 20.48 -9.28 6.30
C ALA A 227 19.31 -9.24 5.31
N ALA A 228 19.41 -8.35 4.31
CA ALA A 228 18.48 -8.35 3.18
C ALA A 228 18.26 -9.76 2.60
N GLY A 229 17.00 -10.13 2.42
CA GLY A 229 16.58 -11.46 1.96
C GLY A 229 16.30 -12.48 3.07
N ASP A 230 16.70 -12.22 4.31
CA ASP A 230 16.35 -13.09 5.43
C ASP A 230 14.84 -13.15 5.64
N ALA A 231 14.37 -14.32 6.02
CA ALA A 231 12.98 -14.55 6.37
C ALA A 231 12.85 -14.67 7.89
N ILE A 232 12.05 -13.80 8.48
CA ILE A 232 11.91 -13.70 9.93
C ILE A 232 10.45 -13.78 10.35
N LEU A 233 10.25 -14.29 11.56
CA LEU A 233 9.03 -14.08 12.31
C LEU A 233 9.21 -12.80 13.12
N ALA A 234 8.44 -11.77 12.83
CA ALA A 234 8.60 -10.47 13.48
C ALA A 234 7.34 -10.10 14.27
N GLN A 235 7.53 -9.72 15.53
CA GLN A 235 6.47 -9.11 16.33
C GLN A 235 6.04 -7.79 15.67
N VAL A 236 4.73 -7.58 15.58
CA VAL A 236 4.16 -6.31 15.10
C VAL A 236 3.74 -5.50 16.32
N ASP A 237 4.23 -4.27 16.44
CA ASP A 237 3.98 -3.44 17.63
C ASP A 237 2.67 -2.68 17.54
N ALA A 238 2.27 -2.28 16.33
CA ALA A 238 1.04 -1.54 16.08
C ALA A 238 0.48 -1.83 14.68
N GLY A 239 -0.80 -1.51 14.50
CA GLY A 239 -1.45 -1.66 13.22
C GLY A 239 -2.78 -0.93 13.17
N PHE A 240 -3.31 -0.75 11.97
CA PHE A 240 -4.63 -0.19 11.81
C PHE A 240 -5.29 -0.65 10.52
N SER A 241 -6.60 -0.49 10.47
CA SER A 241 -7.43 -0.72 9.30
C SER A 241 -8.47 0.39 9.20
N HIS A 242 -9.13 0.49 8.05
CA HIS A 242 -10.19 1.46 7.76
C HIS A 242 -11.42 0.73 7.20
N GLU A 243 -12.55 1.41 7.16
CA GLU A 243 -13.90 0.83 7.05
C GLU A 243 -14.09 -0.16 5.91
N PHE A 244 -13.45 0.04 4.75
CA PHE A 244 -13.57 -0.90 3.64
C PHE A 244 -12.84 -2.23 3.90
N THR A 245 -11.66 -2.21 4.53
CA THR A 245 -10.87 -3.42 4.80
C THR A 245 -11.14 -4.04 6.15
N SER A 246 -11.53 -3.24 7.15
CA SER A 246 -11.90 -3.74 8.49
C SER A 246 -13.05 -4.75 8.40
N ALA A 247 -13.99 -4.53 7.47
CA ALA A 247 -15.06 -5.48 7.19
C ALA A 247 -14.54 -6.84 6.67
N GLN A 248 -13.51 -6.84 5.81
CA GLN A 248 -12.88 -8.08 5.33
C GLN A 248 -12.07 -8.76 6.43
N VAL A 249 -11.29 -7.99 7.19
CA VAL A 249 -10.50 -8.49 8.33
C VAL A 249 -11.41 -9.19 9.33
N HIS A 250 -12.54 -8.57 9.68
CA HIS A 250 -13.54 -9.16 10.57
C HIS A 250 -14.05 -10.51 10.05
N LEU A 251 -14.48 -10.54 8.79
CA LEU A 251 -14.96 -11.75 8.13
C LEU A 251 -13.92 -12.87 8.12
N PHE A 252 -12.67 -12.56 7.77
CA PHE A 252 -11.61 -13.55 7.68
C PHE A 252 -11.28 -14.14 9.04
N LEU A 253 -11.26 -13.31 10.08
CA LEU A 253 -11.06 -13.78 11.45
C LEU A 253 -12.20 -14.72 11.89
N GLN A 254 -13.46 -14.38 11.60
CA GLN A 254 -14.61 -15.24 11.89
C GLN A 254 -14.52 -16.58 11.15
N GLN A 255 -14.14 -16.57 9.87
CA GLN A 255 -14.02 -17.79 9.07
C GLN A 255 -12.89 -18.69 9.55
N GLU A 256 -11.76 -18.12 9.94
CA GLU A 256 -10.55 -18.87 10.28
C GLU A 256 -10.51 -19.33 11.74
N TYR A 257 -11.03 -18.52 12.66
CA TYR A 257 -10.92 -18.74 14.10
C TYR A 257 -12.28 -18.86 14.83
N GLY A 258 -13.40 -18.67 14.12
CA GLY A 258 -14.76 -18.72 14.67
C GLY A 258 -15.26 -17.35 15.16
N GLU A 259 -16.54 -17.28 15.54
CA GLU A 259 -17.20 -16.04 15.97
C GLU A 259 -16.56 -15.40 17.22
N ASP A 260 -15.95 -16.22 18.09
CA ASP A 260 -15.32 -15.78 19.34
C ASP A 260 -13.80 -15.50 19.17
N TYR A 261 -13.35 -15.18 17.95
CA TYR A 261 -11.94 -14.86 17.68
C TYR A 261 -11.45 -13.67 18.54
N THR A 262 -10.14 -13.54 18.69
CA THR A 262 -9.52 -12.51 19.54
C THR A 262 -8.35 -11.86 18.82
N VAL A 263 -8.10 -10.57 19.05
CA VAL A 263 -6.89 -9.92 18.52
C VAL A 263 -5.80 -9.81 19.59
N ALA A 264 -4.55 -9.86 19.16
CA ALA A 264 -3.39 -9.58 19.97
C ALA A 264 -3.22 -8.06 20.14
N ASN A 265 -2.98 -7.62 21.38
CA ASN A 265 -2.63 -6.24 21.72
C ASN A 265 -3.62 -5.18 21.14
N PRO A 266 -4.93 -5.29 21.44
CA PRO A 266 -5.96 -4.39 20.88
C PRO A 266 -5.67 -2.91 21.13
N GLU A 267 -4.99 -2.57 22.21
CA GLU A 267 -4.58 -1.20 22.56
C GLU A 267 -3.53 -0.59 21.63
N LYS A 268 -2.91 -1.38 20.75
CA LYS A 268 -1.99 -0.92 19.69
C LYS A 268 -2.54 -1.16 18.28
N LEU A 269 -3.76 -1.68 18.18
CA LEU A 269 -4.51 -1.78 16.93
C LEU A 269 -5.59 -0.70 16.88
N ALA A 270 -5.97 -0.27 15.68
CA ALA A 270 -7.00 0.75 15.51
C ALA A 270 -7.89 0.52 14.28
N VAL A 271 -9.10 1.09 14.34
CA VAL A 271 -9.96 1.28 13.17
C VAL A 271 -10.19 2.76 12.88
N PHE A 272 -10.28 3.11 11.61
CA PHE A 272 -10.51 4.47 11.11
C PHE A 272 -11.75 4.53 10.23
N GLU A 273 -12.46 5.66 10.26
CA GLU A 273 -13.49 6.01 9.28
C GLU A 273 -13.12 7.32 8.58
N ASP A 274 -12.34 7.23 7.51
CA ASP A 274 -11.79 8.36 6.75
C ASP A 274 -11.97 8.24 5.23
N HIS A 275 -12.20 7.03 4.71
CA HIS A 275 -12.25 6.75 3.26
C HIS A 275 -13.66 6.93 2.66
N LEU A 276 -14.70 6.58 3.42
CA LEU A 276 -16.09 6.54 2.96
C LEU A 276 -16.94 7.65 3.58
N LEU A 277 -16.35 8.55 4.37
CA LEU A 277 -17.05 9.57 5.14
C LEU A 277 -18.08 10.35 4.30
N TYR A 278 -17.67 10.82 3.12
CA TYR A 278 -18.50 11.63 2.23
C TYR A 278 -19.13 10.85 1.08
N ALA A 279 -18.98 9.51 1.05
CA ALA A 279 -19.43 8.71 -0.07
C ALA A 279 -20.94 8.83 -0.33
N ASP A 280 -21.75 9.01 0.73
CA ASP A 280 -23.20 9.20 0.63
C ASP A 280 -23.59 10.50 -0.12
N GLY A 281 -22.72 11.50 -0.14
CA GLY A 281 -22.92 12.77 -0.83
C GLY A 281 -22.49 12.75 -2.31
N VAL A 282 -21.82 11.68 -2.75
CA VAL A 282 -21.33 11.55 -4.13
C VAL A 282 -22.40 10.87 -4.98
N THR A 283 -22.98 11.60 -5.94
CA THR A 283 -24.06 11.11 -6.82
C THR A 283 -23.73 9.76 -7.47
N ARG A 284 -22.47 9.55 -7.87
CA ARG A 284 -22.01 8.28 -8.48
C ARG A 284 -22.08 7.09 -7.52
N PHE A 285 -22.01 7.32 -6.21
CA PHE A 285 -21.99 6.27 -5.19
C PHE A 285 -23.37 5.96 -4.58
N VAL A 286 -24.40 6.75 -4.92
CA VAL A 286 -25.79 6.52 -4.50
C VAL A 286 -26.25 5.06 -4.69
N PRO A 287 -25.96 4.36 -5.82
CA PRO A 287 -26.37 2.97 -5.99
C PRO A 287 -25.73 1.97 -5.01
N PHE A 288 -24.68 2.37 -4.30
CA PHE A 288 -23.88 1.50 -3.43
C PHE A 288 -23.97 1.86 -1.94
N VAL A 289 -24.83 2.82 -1.57
CA VAL A 289 -24.97 3.29 -0.19
C VAL A 289 -25.24 2.14 0.78
N ASP A 290 -26.12 1.18 0.44
CA ASP A 290 -26.39 0.03 1.32
C ASP A 290 -25.15 -0.84 1.59
N LYS A 291 -24.27 -0.97 0.58
CA LYS A 291 -22.99 -1.67 0.70
C LYS A 291 -22.02 -0.90 1.60
N ILE A 292 -21.93 0.42 1.41
CA ILE A 292 -21.13 1.32 2.24
C ILE A 292 -21.58 1.27 3.71
N GLN A 293 -22.88 1.33 3.96
CA GLN A 293 -23.43 1.22 5.32
C GLN A 293 -23.17 -0.16 5.93
N THR A 294 -23.15 -1.22 5.11
CA THR A 294 -22.76 -2.56 5.55
C THR A 294 -21.30 -2.60 6.02
N MET A 295 -20.36 -2.03 5.28
CA MET A 295 -18.95 -1.97 5.69
C MET A 295 -18.76 -1.16 6.98
N ARG A 296 -19.39 0.01 7.10
CA ARG A 296 -19.38 0.81 8.33
C ARG A 296 -19.93 0.04 9.53
N ARG A 297 -21.02 -0.70 9.34
CA ARG A 297 -21.59 -1.55 10.39
C ARG A 297 -20.62 -2.67 10.80
N LEU A 298 -20.01 -3.36 9.84
CA LEU A 298 -19.06 -4.45 10.12
C LEU A 298 -17.79 -3.93 10.83
N GLN A 299 -17.32 -2.73 10.50
CA GLN A 299 -16.23 -2.10 11.24
C GLN A 299 -16.63 -1.81 12.70
N ARG A 300 -17.84 -1.30 12.95
CA ARG A 300 -18.34 -1.08 14.32
C ARG A 300 -18.43 -2.38 15.10
N GLU A 301 -18.90 -3.43 14.45
CA GLU A 301 -18.97 -4.79 15.04
C GLU A 301 -17.57 -5.31 15.37
N PHE A 302 -16.61 -5.19 14.44
CA PHE A 302 -15.21 -5.55 14.67
C PHE A 302 -14.61 -4.78 15.85
N GLN A 303 -14.78 -3.46 15.90
CA GLN A 303 -14.25 -2.60 16.96
C GLN A 303 -14.86 -2.98 18.32
N ALA A 304 -16.18 -3.15 18.38
CA ALA A 304 -16.87 -3.52 19.61
C ALA A 304 -16.48 -4.93 20.10
N HIS A 305 -16.26 -5.87 19.18
CA HIS A 305 -15.85 -7.24 19.48
C HIS A 305 -14.41 -7.32 20.02
N THR A 306 -13.50 -6.58 19.39
CA THR A 306 -12.06 -6.69 19.65
C THR A 306 -11.54 -5.69 20.68
N GLY A 307 -12.23 -4.57 20.89
CA GLY A 307 -11.79 -3.50 21.78
C GLY A 307 -10.61 -2.69 21.25
N VAL A 308 -10.30 -2.78 19.95
CA VAL A 308 -9.26 -1.94 19.34
C VAL A 308 -9.59 -0.45 19.42
N ARG A 309 -8.58 0.41 19.23
CA ARG A 309 -8.77 1.87 19.27
C ARG A 309 -9.82 2.31 18.24
N ASP A 310 -10.65 3.25 18.68
CA ASP A 310 -11.81 3.73 17.93
C ASP A 310 -11.57 5.14 17.39
N TYR A 311 -11.29 5.24 16.09
CA TYR A 311 -11.24 6.50 15.35
C TYR A 311 -12.33 6.55 14.28
N GLN A 312 -13.50 5.97 14.58
CA GLN A 312 -14.67 6.05 13.71
C GLN A 312 -15.29 7.45 13.74
N ALA A 313 -16.03 7.78 12.68
CA ALA A 313 -16.63 9.09 12.52
C ALA A 313 -17.78 9.29 13.51
N LYS A 314 -17.86 10.47 14.12
CA LYS A 314 -18.91 10.84 15.07
C LYS A 314 -19.66 12.03 14.52
N ASN A 315 -20.97 11.88 14.34
CA ASN A 315 -21.83 12.92 13.74
C ASN A 315 -21.35 13.41 12.36
N GLY A 316 -20.83 12.51 11.53
CA GLY A 316 -20.32 12.84 10.19
C GLY A 316 -18.94 13.50 10.18
N VAL A 317 -18.23 13.54 11.31
CA VAL A 317 -16.88 14.10 11.41
C VAL A 317 -15.89 12.98 11.71
N SER A 318 -14.90 12.79 10.84
CA SER A 318 -13.78 11.89 11.08
C SER A 318 -12.76 12.54 12.02
N PRO A 319 -12.09 11.77 12.89
CA PRO A 319 -10.95 12.25 13.69
C PRO A 319 -9.76 12.71 12.84
N GLY A 320 -9.68 12.28 11.57
CA GLY A 320 -8.63 12.63 10.64
C GLY A 320 -8.18 11.43 9.80
N ILE A 321 -7.28 11.69 8.85
CA ILE A 321 -6.71 10.66 7.98
C ILE A 321 -5.87 9.68 8.80
N CYS A 322 -6.08 8.38 8.60
CA CYS A 322 -5.57 7.31 9.45
C CYS A 322 -4.06 7.39 9.75
N HIS A 323 -3.19 7.61 8.75
CA HIS A 323 -1.74 7.67 8.98
C HIS A 323 -1.29 8.88 9.81
N GLN A 324 -1.97 10.02 9.63
CA GLN A 324 -1.66 11.22 10.41
C GLN A 324 -2.05 10.99 11.86
N VAL A 325 -3.28 10.54 12.10
CA VAL A 325 -3.77 10.26 13.45
C VAL A 325 -2.94 9.16 14.12
N ALA A 326 -2.59 8.08 13.40
CA ALA A 326 -1.78 7.00 13.95
C ALA A 326 -0.39 7.49 14.43
N ARG A 327 0.29 8.33 13.64
CA ARG A 327 1.55 8.98 14.05
C ARG A 327 1.36 9.88 15.26
N GLU A 328 0.31 10.67 15.26
CA GLU A 328 0.01 11.59 16.35
C GLU A 328 -0.35 10.88 17.65
N GLU A 329 -0.86 9.66 17.60
CA GLU A 329 -1.49 9.02 18.77
C GLU A 329 -0.75 7.79 19.31
N PHE A 330 -0.20 6.91 18.45
CA PHE A 330 0.27 5.61 18.93
C PHE A 330 1.42 4.93 18.17
N ILE A 331 1.90 5.49 17.05
CA ILE A 331 3.15 5.05 16.41
C ILE A 331 4.32 5.73 17.12
N ASP A 332 5.24 4.92 17.64
CA ASP A 332 6.43 5.37 18.35
C ASP A 332 7.71 4.99 17.61
N PRO A 333 8.86 5.63 17.88
CA PRO A 333 10.12 5.23 17.27
C PRO A 333 10.46 3.78 17.55
N SER A 334 11.11 3.12 16.59
CA SER A 334 11.44 1.69 16.57
C SER A 334 10.26 0.72 16.46
N ASP A 335 9.01 1.21 16.40
CA ASP A 335 7.86 0.35 16.16
C ASP A 335 7.96 -0.30 14.77
N PHE A 336 7.53 -1.56 14.70
CA PHE A 336 7.20 -2.22 13.45
C PHE A 336 5.67 -2.21 13.26
N VAL A 337 5.21 -1.50 12.25
CA VAL A 337 3.80 -1.21 11.97
C VAL A 337 3.36 -1.83 10.65
N GLN A 338 2.27 -2.59 10.69
CA GLN A 338 1.59 -3.08 9.49
C GLN A 338 0.12 -2.69 9.53
N ALA A 339 -0.42 -2.21 8.41
CA ALA A 339 -1.80 -1.78 8.30
C ALA A 339 -2.35 -2.05 6.89
N THR A 340 -3.65 -1.93 6.70
CA THR A 340 -4.32 -2.33 5.43
C THR A 340 -4.21 -1.31 4.29
N ASP A 341 -3.38 -0.29 4.45
CA ASP A 341 -3.22 0.82 3.51
C ASP A 341 -1.76 0.98 3.07
N SER A 342 -1.52 1.27 1.79
CA SER A 342 -0.18 1.46 1.20
C SER A 342 0.63 2.61 1.80
N HIS A 343 -0.03 3.72 2.16
CA HIS A 343 0.59 4.93 2.72
C HIS A 343 0.90 4.83 4.21
N THR A 344 0.70 3.65 4.81
CA THR A 344 1.22 3.31 6.15
C THR A 344 2.71 3.61 6.29
N CYS A 345 3.48 3.58 5.20
CA CYS A 345 4.87 4.01 5.14
C CYS A 345 5.13 5.43 5.65
N MET A 346 4.11 6.30 5.72
CA MET A 346 4.19 7.60 6.39
C MET A 346 4.67 7.52 7.84
N GLY A 347 4.40 6.40 8.54
CA GLY A 347 4.90 6.13 9.90
C GLY A 347 6.42 6.22 10.02
N GLY A 348 7.15 6.02 8.93
CA GLY A 348 8.59 6.24 8.81
C GLY A 348 9.09 7.62 9.21
N GLY A 349 8.25 8.65 9.06
CA GLY A 349 8.55 10.00 9.52
C GLY A 349 8.68 10.10 11.06
N SER A 350 8.26 9.07 11.78
CA SER A 350 8.41 8.92 13.24
C SER A 350 9.57 7.99 13.62
N ASN A 351 10.50 7.69 12.70
CA ASN A 351 11.59 6.74 12.89
C ASN A 351 11.07 5.33 13.26
N ALA A 352 10.03 4.89 12.56
CA ALA A 352 9.40 3.58 12.69
C ALA A 352 9.49 2.81 11.36
N LEU A 353 9.46 1.49 11.42
CA LEU A 353 9.34 0.64 10.24
C LEU A 353 7.85 0.43 9.97
N ALA A 354 7.30 1.05 8.94
CA ALA A 354 5.85 1.02 8.69
C ALA A 354 5.54 0.72 7.22
N TYR A 355 4.63 -0.20 6.92
CA TYR A 355 4.18 -0.42 5.54
C TYR A 355 2.85 -1.17 5.43
N GLY A 356 2.19 -0.99 4.29
CA GLY A 356 0.90 -1.58 3.98
C GLY A 356 0.94 -3.07 3.68
N VAL A 357 -0.14 -3.78 4.01
CA VAL A 357 -0.37 -5.19 3.71
C VAL A 357 -1.83 -5.45 3.33
N GLY A 358 -2.12 -6.60 2.71
CA GLY A 358 -3.49 -7.01 2.41
C GLY A 358 -4.29 -7.44 3.64
N ALA A 359 -5.61 -7.57 3.45
CA ALA A 359 -6.55 -7.95 4.51
C ALA A 359 -6.25 -9.31 5.14
N THR A 360 -5.82 -10.30 4.34
CA THR A 360 -5.43 -11.63 4.84
C THR A 360 -4.22 -11.55 5.77
N GLU A 361 -3.18 -10.81 5.39
CA GLU A 361 -1.98 -10.63 6.21
C GLU A 361 -2.30 -9.85 7.49
N TYR A 362 -3.10 -8.79 7.38
CA TYR A 362 -3.53 -8.01 8.55
C TYR A 362 -4.42 -8.81 9.51
N ALA A 363 -5.34 -9.65 9.01
CA ALA A 363 -6.12 -10.54 9.86
C ALA A 363 -5.22 -11.57 10.57
N ALA A 364 -4.28 -12.18 9.87
CA ALA A 364 -3.34 -13.13 10.46
C ALA A 364 -2.47 -12.49 11.56
N LEU A 365 -1.95 -11.28 11.33
CA LEU A 365 -1.15 -10.57 12.34
C LEU A 365 -2.02 -10.04 13.48
N ALA A 366 -3.24 -9.58 13.21
CA ALA A 366 -4.13 -9.08 14.26
C ALA A 366 -4.49 -10.20 15.23
N GLN A 367 -4.71 -11.43 14.76
CA GLN A 367 -4.94 -12.59 15.64
C GLN A 367 -3.68 -13.01 16.42
N SER A 368 -2.52 -13.01 15.77
CA SER A 368 -1.31 -13.68 16.30
C SER A 368 -0.30 -12.76 16.99
N GLY A 369 -0.33 -11.46 16.71
CA GLY A 369 0.62 -10.45 17.19
C GLY A 369 1.98 -10.44 16.46
N PHE A 370 2.13 -11.24 15.40
CA PHE A 370 3.35 -11.31 14.62
C PHE A 370 3.05 -11.50 13.12
N THR A 371 4.07 -11.29 12.30
CA THR A 371 4.01 -11.49 10.85
C THR A 371 5.24 -12.23 10.34
N PHE A 372 5.12 -12.80 9.16
CA PHE A 372 6.25 -13.33 8.41
C PHE A 372 6.80 -12.23 7.50
N ALA A 373 7.99 -11.73 7.79
CA ALA A 373 8.60 -10.66 7.00
C ALA A 373 9.86 -11.17 6.28
N ARG A 374 10.01 -10.75 5.03
CA ARG A 374 11.29 -10.80 4.33
C ARG A 374 12.00 -9.46 4.55
N VAL A 375 13.24 -9.50 5.01
CA VAL A 375 14.04 -8.29 5.26
C VAL A 375 14.34 -7.63 3.91
N PRO A 376 13.94 -6.37 3.70
CA PRO A 376 14.16 -5.70 2.42
C PRO A 376 15.62 -5.30 2.26
N GLU A 377 16.05 -5.16 1.01
CA GLU A 377 17.22 -4.34 0.70
C GLU A 377 16.95 -2.88 1.08
N SER A 378 18.00 -2.06 1.27
CA SER A 378 17.86 -0.63 1.54
C SER A 378 18.57 0.24 0.50
N ILE A 379 18.07 1.46 0.33
CA ILE A 379 18.69 2.58 -0.39
C ILE A 379 18.75 3.79 0.54
N ARG A 380 19.87 4.52 0.54
CA ARG A 380 20.09 5.65 1.45
C ARG A 380 20.11 6.97 0.70
N PHE A 381 19.37 7.95 1.22
CA PHE A 381 19.39 9.34 0.77
C PHE A 381 19.95 10.24 1.87
N GLU A 382 21.14 10.77 1.65
CA GLU A 382 21.84 11.73 2.51
C GLU A 382 21.46 13.15 2.09
N LEU A 383 20.57 13.79 2.84
CA LEU A 383 20.13 15.16 2.58
C LEU A 383 21.21 16.15 3.04
N VAL A 384 21.57 17.11 2.19
CA VAL A 384 22.64 18.09 2.46
C VAL A 384 22.13 19.50 2.19
N GLY A 385 22.46 20.43 3.09
CA GLY A 385 22.03 21.84 3.00
C GLY A 385 20.61 22.06 3.49
N GLU A 386 19.96 23.12 3.02
CA GLU A 386 18.59 23.48 3.35
C GLU A 386 17.80 23.76 2.06
N LEU A 387 16.50 23.46 2.05
CA LEU A 387 15.64 23.76 0.90
C LEU A 387 15.50 25.27 0.70
N ASN A 388 15.42 25.68 -0.57
CA ASN A 388 15.01 27.04 -0.92
C ASN A 388 13.56 27.30 -0.43
N GLU A 389 13.23 28.54 -0.05
CA GLU A 389 11.89 28.92 0.46
C GLU A 389 10.73 28.59 -0.50
N ALA A 390 11.03 28.43 -1.79
CA ALA A 390 10.04 28.07 -2.81
C ALA A 390 9.72 26.57 -2.87
N CYS A 391 10.55 25.73 -2.23
CA CYS A 391 10.45 24.27 -2.26
C CYS A 391 10.00 23.71 -0.91
N CYS A 392 9.58 22.45 -0.94
CA CYS A 392 9.23 21.65 0.22
C CYS A 392 9.68 20.19 0.01
N ALA A 393 9.48 19.35 1.01
CA ALA A 393 9.77 17.91 0.89
C ALA A 393 9.04 17.21 -0.28
N LYS A 394 7.90 17.76 -0.76
CA LYS A 394 7.23 17.26 -1.96
C LYS A 394 8.13 17.34 -3.20
N ASP A 395 8.90 18.41 -3.35
CA ASP A 395 9.81 18.58 -4.49
C ASP A 395 10.97 17.59 -4.42
N VAL A 396 11.47 17.31 -3.21
CA VAL A 396 12.53 16.32 -2.97
C VAL A 396 12.06 14.93 -3.38
N ILE A 397 10.87 14.50 -2.95
CA ILE A 397 10.37 13.16 -3.28
C ILE A 397 9.95 13.04 -4.75
N LEU A 398 9.46 14.12 -5.39
CA LEU A 398 9.24 14.16 -6.85
C LEU A 398 10.55 14.05 -7.64
N TYR A 399 11.63 14.68 -7.17
CA TYR A 399 12.95 14.48 -7.74
C TYR A 399 13.41 13.02 -7.61
N ILE A 400 13.20 12.40 -6.44
CA ILE A 400 13.56 11.01 -6.21
C ILE A 400 12.74 10.05 -7.10
N LEU A 401 11.44 10.32 -7.25
CA LEU A 401 10.55 9.58 -8.13
C LEU A 401 11.06 9.58 -9.58
N ASN A 402 11.32 10.77 -10.12
CA ASN A 402 11.78 10.93 -11.50
C ASN A 402 13.20 10.38 -11.73
N THR A 403 14.08 10.48 -10.73
CA THR A 403 15.51 10.14 -10.89
C THR A 403 15.82 8.68 -10.57
N PHE A 404 15.24 8.14 -9.50
CA PHE A 404 15.57 6.81 -8.96
C PHE A 404 14.43 5.83 -9.15
N ALA A 405 13.21 6.18 -8.73
CA ALA A 405 12.09 5.23 -8.80
C ALA A 405 11.70 4.88 -10.23
N LYS A 406 11.76 5.84 -11.16
CA LYS A 406 11.56 5.61 -12.60
C LYS A 406 12.53 4.58 -13.20
N ARG A 407 13.71 4.41 -12.61
CA ARG A 407 14.71 3.40 -13.00
C ARG A 407 14.62 2.12 -12.17
N GLU A 408 13.63 2.03 -11.29
CA GLU A 408 13.40 0.95 -10.34
C GLU A 408 14.51 0.79 -9.28
N ASP A 409 15.31 1.84 -9.04
CA ASP A 409 16.38 1.82 -8.01
C ASP A 409 15.81 1.71 -6.58
N THR A 410 14.54 2.07 -6.38
CA THR A 410 13.85 2.00 -5.09
C THR A 410 12.94 0.77 -4.95
N LEU A 411 12.79 -0.04 -6.02
CA LEU A 411 11.83 -1.14 -6.07
C LEU A 411 11.99 -2.13 -4.90
N ASN A 412 10.95 -2.24 -4.08
CA ASN A 412 10.87 -3.09 -2.90
C ASN A 412 11.99 -2.88 -1.87
N ARG A 413 12.67 -1.72 -1.90
CA ARG A 413 13.71 -1.36 -0.92
C ARG A 413 13.13 -0.55 0.22
N SER A 414 13.79 -0.56 1.38
CA SER A 414 13.60 0.46 2.40
C SER A 414 14.34 1.74 1.98
N MET A 415 13.62 2.85 1.80
CA MET A 415 14.21 4.16 1.57
C MET A 415 14.57 4.78 2.91
N GLU A 416 15.86 4.94 3.18
CA GLU A 416 16.33 5.54 4.43
C GLU A 416 16.80 6.97 4.17
N PHE A 417 16.28 7.92 4.95
CA PHE A 417 16.60 9.34 4.85
C PHE A 417 17.36 9.80 6.09
N GLY A 418 18.48 10.47 5.87
CA GLY A 418 19.21 11.13 6.95
C GLY A 418 20.19 12.14 6.39
N GLY A 419 21.32 12.32 7.08
CA GLY A 419 22.31 13.33 6.72
C GLY A 419 22.01 14.70 7.32
N PRO A 420 22.96 15.64 7.23
CA PRO A 420 22.90 16.90 7.99
C PRO A 420 21.73 17.81 7.59
N GLY A 421 21.16 17.66 6.39
CA GLY A 421 20.01 18.44 5.93
C GLY A 421 18.67 17.96 6.48
N ILE A 422 18.59 16.76 7.08
CA ILE A 422 17.30 16.23 7.57
C ILE A 422 16.67 17.13 8.65
N VAL A 423 17.51 17.78 9.46
CA VAL A 423 17.09 18.68 10.54
C VAL A 423 16.50 19.99 10.02
N SER A 424 16.73 20.34 8.74
CA SER A 424 16.11 21.51 8.11
C SER A 424 14.66 21.26 7.71
N LEU A 425 14.24 19.99 7.61
CA LEU A 425 12.87 19.61 7.29
C LEU A 425 12.06 19.46 8.58
N SER A 426 10.83 19.98 8.56
CA SER A 426 9.91 19.78 9.68
C SER A 426 9.50 18.31 9.84
N VAL A 427 8.98 17.94 11.01
CA VAL A 427 8.48 16.58 11.29
C VAL A 427 7.36 16.17 10.32
N ASP A 428 6.60 17.15 9.83
CA ASP A 428 5.53 16.97 8.86
C ASP A 428 6.08 16.80 7.44
N GLU A 429 7.13 17.53 7.07
CA GLU A 429 7.83 17.36 5.79
C GLU A 429 8.53 16.00 5.67
N ARG A 430 9.10 15.49 6.76
CA ARG A 430 9.66 14.13 6.82
C ARG A 430 8.59 13.06 6.60
N ALA A 431 7.36 13.32 7.06
CA ALA A 431 6.23 12.44 6.82
C ALA A 431 5.83 12.42 5.34
N THR A 432 5.93 13.55 4.64
CA THR A 432 5.72 13.64 3.19
C THR A 432 6.72 12.79 2.43
N LEU A 433 8.00 12.79 2.82
CA LEU A 433 9.03 11.93 2.22
C LEU A 433 8.67 10.44 2.37
N CYS A 434 8.30 10.02 3.59
CA CYS A 434 8.02 8.61 3.88
C CYS A 434 6.67 8.14 3.31
N ASN A 435 5.66 9.01 3.27
CA ASN A 435 4.34 8.74 2.71
C ASN A 435 4.44 8.35 1.23
N MET A 436 5.25 9.07 0.46
CA MET A 436 5.42 8.85 -0.98
C MET A 436 6.46 7.77 -1.33
N ALA A 437 6.94 7.00 -0.34
CA ALA A 437 7.74 5.81 -0.61
C ALA A 437 6.94 4.77 -1.41
N THR A 438 5.60 4.73 -1.24
CA THR A 438 4.74 3.82 -1.99
C THR A 438 4.72 4.13 -3.50
N GLU A 439 4.65 5.40 -3.92
CA GLU A 439 4.77 5.79 -5.34
C GLU A 439 6.17 5.48 -5.89
N CYS A 440 7.20 5.46 -5.03
CA CYS A 440 8.53 5.03 -5.41
C CYS A 440 8.64 3.51 -5.60
N SER A 441 7.53 2.76 -5.51
CA SER A 441 7.51 1.29 -5.45
C SER A 441 8.41 0.72 -4.36
N ALA A 442 8.74 1.52 -3.34
CA ALA A 442 9.57 1.11 -2.23
C ALA A 442 8.74 0.33 -1.21
N ARG A 443 9.43 -0.47 -0.39
CA ARG A 443 8.78 -1.21 0.70
C ARG A 443 8.28 -0.25 1.78
N THR A 444 9.08 0.77 2.09
CA THR A 444 8.81 1.78 3.12
C THR A 444 9.76 2.96 2.95
N GLY A 445 9.50 4.05 3.66
CA GLY A 445 10.46 5.14 3.91
C GLY A 445 10.73 5.25 5.41
N ILE A 446 11.95 5.60 5.83
CA ILE A 446 12.31 5.80 7.24
C ILE A 446 13.22 7.03 7.35
N CYS A 447 12.81 8.01 8.16
CA CYS A 447 13.65 9.16 8.50
C CYS A 447 14.39 8.92 9.81
N GLU A 448 15.63 9.43 9.91
CA GLU A 448 16.33 9.54 11.19
C GLU A 448 15.59 10.44 12.17
N GLY A 449 15.64 10.08 13.46
CA GLY A 449 15.10 10.89 14.53
C GLY A 449 16.06 11.99 15.00
N ASP A 450 15.50 13.07 15.52
CA ASP A 450 16.24 14.19 16.11
C ASP A 450 15.45 14.81 17.28
N SER A 451 15.98 15.91 17.85
CA SER A 451 15.33 16.60 18.96
C SER A 451 13.94 17.15 18.59
N ALA A 452 13.76 17.64 17.36
CA ALA A 452 12.48 18.17 16.92
C ALA A 452 11.40 17.08 16.85
N LEU A 453 11.76 15.88 16.34
CA LEU A 453 10.86 14.73 16.37
C LEU A 453 10.57 14.29 17.81
N ALA A 454 11.59 14.25 18.67
CA ALA A 454 11.43 13.84 20.07
C ALA A 454 10.50 14.78 20.84
N GLU A 455 10.63 16.10 20.64
CA GLU A 455 9.75 17.12 21.20
C GLU A 455 8.32 17.00 20.67
N TRP A 456 8.16 16.86 19.35
CA TRP A 456 6.85 16.70 18.70
C TRP A 456 6.09 15.48 19.24
N LEU A 457 6.80 14.37 19.45
CA LEU A 457 6.23 13.15 20.05
C LEU A 457 5.95 13.34 21.54
N ALA A 458 6.83 13.99 22.32
CA ALA A 458 6.63 14.21 23.76
C ALA A 458 5.37 15.03 24.05
N GLU A 459 5.09 16.04 23.22
CA GLU A 459 3.85 16.82 23.28
C GLU A 459 2.58 15.96 23.14
N ARG A 460 2.70 14.83 22.43
CA ARG A 460 1.60 13.92 22.06
C ARG A 460 1.62 12.58 22.81
N ARG A 461 2.60 12.35 23.67
CA ARG A 461 2.74 11.15 24.50
C ARG A 461 2.74 11.56 25.97
N PRO A 462 1.57 11.87 26.57
CA PRO A 462 1.50 12.28 27.96
C PRO A 462 2.26 11.33 28.88
N GLY A 463 3.20 11.88 29.66
CA GLY A 463 4.04 11.11 30.58
C GLY A 463 5.39 10.65 30.02
N SER A 464 5.70 10.92 28.75
CA SER A 464 7.02 10.69 28.15
C SER A 464 7.76 12.01 27.93
N SER A 465 9.04 12.09 28.28
CA SER A 465 9.90 13.23 27.97
C SER A 465 10.56 13.07 26.59
N ALA A 466 10.98 14.18 25.98
CA ALA A 466 11.71 14.15 24.71
C ALA A 466 13.01 13.32 24.83
N GLU A 467 13.70 13.40 25.96
CA GLU A 467 14.91 12.59 26.21
C GLU A 467 14.59 11.09 26.23
N GLN A 468 13.48 10.68 26.85
CA GLN A 468 13.05 9.28 26.87
C GLN A 468 12.73 8.78 25.46
N ILE A 469 11.98 9.56 24.68
CA ILE A 469 11.67 9.24 23.29
C ILE A 469 12.95 9.13 22.45
N ALA A 470 13.90 10.05 22.61
CA ALA A 470 15.14 10.05 21.85
C ALA A 470 15.99 8.78 22.07
N THR A 471 15.86 8.11 23.23
CA THR A 471 16.57 6.84 23.47
C THR A 471 16.04 5.67 22.63
N SER A 472 14.83 5.80 22.07
CA SER A 472 14.21 4.78 21.21
C SER A 472 14.51 4.99 19.73
N PHE A 473 15.19 6.09 19.35
CA PHE A 473 15.56 6.28 17.95
C PHE A 473 16.57 5.23 17.48
N VAL A 474 16.34 4.74 16.27
CA VAL A 474 17.19 3.78 15.57
C VAL A 474 17.94 4.51 14.46
N PHE A 475 19.25 4.39 14.51
CA PHE A 475 20.19 4.89 13.50
C PHE A 475 20.90 3.70 12.84
N PRO A 476 21.32 3.81 11.57
CA PRO A 476 22.09 2.74 10.94
C PRO A 476 23.45 2.56 11.64
N ASP A 477 24.01 1.36 11.58
CA ASP A 477 25.37 1.12 12.06
C ASP A 477 26.41 1.73 11.12
N GLU A 478 27.57 2.10 11.66
CA GLU A 478 28.72 2.48 10.84
C GLU A 478 29.12 1.29 9.94
N GLY A 479 29.19 1.54 8.62
CA GLY A 479 29.47 0.49 7.63
C GLY A 479 28.28 -0.38 7.25
N ALA A 480 27.04 0.02 7.58
CA ALA A 480 25.85 -0.62 7.02
C ALA A 480 25.86 -0.60 5.49
N GLU A 481 25.53 -1.73 4.88
CA GLU A 481 25.54 -1.90 3.43
C GLU A 481 24.18 -1.58 2.82
N TYR A 482 24.16 -0.73 1.79
CA TYR A 482 22.95 -0.35 1.06
C TYR A 482 23.01 -0.89 -0.36
N ALA A 483 22.20 -1.90 -0.68
CA ALA A 483 22.18 -2.52 -2.00
C ALA A 483 21.78 -1.51 -3.10
N GLY A 484 20.87 -0.58 -2.79
CA GLY A 484 20.51 0.52 -3.69
C GLY A 484 21.52 1.68 -3.71
N GLY A 485 22.60 1.60 -2.93
CA GLY A 485 23.61 2.65 -2.79
C GLY A 485 23.25 3.75 -1.78
N VAL A 486 24.22 4.65 -1.60
CA VAL A 486 24.10 5.87 -0.77
C VAL A 486 24.19 7.07 -1.70
N HIS A 487 23.13 7.89 -1.73
CA HIS A 487 22.99 9.01 -2.65
C HIS A 487 22.87 10.32 -1.90
N GLN A 488 23.67 11.31 -2.27
CA GLN A 488 23.54 12.66 -1.72
C GLN A 488 22.46 13.44 -2.47
N ILE A 489 21.59 14.12 -1.72
CA ILE A 489 20.56 15.03 -2.24
C ILE A 489 20.90 16.46 -1.79
N ASP A 490 21.28 17.29 -2.74
CA ASP A 490 21.61 18.70 -2.53
C ASP A 490 20.31 19.53 -2.44
N LEU A 491 19.84 19.79 -1.21
CA LEU A 491 18.58 20.52 -0.96
C LEU A 491 18.60 21.94 -1.55
N PRO A 492 19.69 22.73 -1.48
CA PRO A 492 19.81 24.02 -2.15
C PRO A 492 19.62 24.00 -3.67
N ALA A 493 19.90 22.86 -4.33
CA ALA A 493 19.71 22.72 -5.77
C ALA A 493 18.26 22.39 -6.18
N MET A 494 17.39 22.13 -5.21
CA MET A 494 15.99 21.81 -5.49
C MET A 494 15.23 23.04 -6.00
N VAL A 495 14.36 22.76 -6.97
CA VAL A 495 13.43 23.72 -7.57
C VAL A 495 12.01 23.15 -7.49
N PRO A 496 10.96 24.00 -7.55
CA PRO A 496 9.60 23.52 -7.50
C PRO A 496 9.28 22.53 -8.64
N MET A 497 8.71 21.38 -8.29
CA MET A 497 8.39 20.29 -9.19
C MET A 497 6.90 19.92 -9.15
N VAL A 498 6.43 19.29 -10.21
CA VAL A 498 5.10 18.64 -10.29
C VAL A 498 5.22 17.37 -11.11
N ALA A 499 4.38 16.37 -10.84
CA ALA A 499 4.23 15.20 -11.70
C ALA A 499 3.21 15.47 -12.80
N GLU A 500 3.55 15.20 -14.06
CA GLU A 500 2.60 15.27 -15.17
C GLU A 500 1.55 14.14 -15.06
N PRO A 501 0.34 14.31 -15.65
CA PRO A 501 -0.72 13.30 -15.55
C PRO A 501 -0.30 11.91 -16.07
N GLY A 502 -0.85 10.87 -15.44
CA GLY A 502 -0.74 9.48 -15.88
C GLY A 502 0.23 8.62 -15.06
N ASP A 503 1.28 9.21 -14.47
CA ASP A 503 2.23 8.48 -13.62
C ASP A 503 2.95 9.43 -12.64
N PRO A 504 3.01 9.12 -11.32
CA PRO A 504 3.69 9.96 -10.33
C PRO A 504 5.20 10.09 -10.55
N THR A 505 5.82 9.19 -11.32
CA THR A 505 7.25 9.24 -11.69
C THR A 505 7.56 10.26 -12.78
N TYR A 506 6.56 10.87 -13.42
CA TYR A 506 6.74 11.90 -14.45
C TYR A 506 6.97 13.29 -13.84
N GLY A 507 7.86 13.37 -12.86
CA GLY A 507 8.26 14.61 -12.21
C GLY A 507 9.00 15.57 -13.14
N LYS A 508 8.61 16.83 -13.11
CA LYS A 508 9.17 17.90 -13.95
C LYS A 508 9.25 19.22 -13.21
N ASN A 509 10.26 20.02 -13.54
CA ASN A 509 10.39 21.36 -12.99
C ASN A 509 9.24 22.24 -13.49
N ILE A 510 8.60 23.00 -12.60
CA ILE A 510 7.48 23.88 -12.98
C ILE A 510 7.90 24.88 -14.06
N SER A 511 9.15 25.34 -14.04
CA SER A 511 9.72 26.26 -15.04
C SER A 511 9.82 25.68 -16.46
N GLU A 512 9.69 24.36 -16.63
CA GLU A 512 9.75 23.65 -17.91
C GLU A 512 8.36 23.34 -18.49
N LEU A 513 7.30 23.67 -17.75
CA LEU A 513 5.93 23.45 -18.20
C LEU A 513 5.46 24.56 -19.14
N ALA A 514 4.65 24.15 -20.11
CA ALA A 514 3.85 25.09 -20.88
C ALA A 514 2.77 25.72 -19.99
N GLU A 515 2.20 26.84 -20.44
CA GLU A 515 1.05 27.44 -19.79
C GLU A 515 -0.15 26.47 -19.87
N THR A 516 -0.64 26.05 -18.70
CA THR A 516 -1.72 25.06 -18.56
C THR A 516 -2.84 25.65 -17.72
N SER A 517 -4.08 25.57 -18.21
CA SER A 517 -5.26 25.96 -17.43
C SER A 517 -5.51 24.97 -16.30
N ILE A 518 -5.79 25.49 -15.11
CA ILE A 518 -6.18 24.70 -13.95
C ILE A 518 -7.67 24.91 -13.72
N ASP A 519 -8.47 23.87 -13.91
CA ASP A 519 -9.91 23.91 -13.65
C ASP A 519 -10.22 23.72 -12.17
N ILE A 520 -9.46 22.85 -11.50
CA ILE A 520 -9.63 22.48 -10.10
C ILE A 520 -8.26 22.40 -9.43
N ALA A 521 -8.15 22.96 -8.22
CA ALA A 521 -7.00 22.78 -7.33
C ALA A 521 -7.47 22.20 -6.00
N TYR A 522 -6.81 21.14 -5.55
CA TYR A 522 -7.10 20.46 -4.30
C TYR A 522 -5.91 20.58 -3.34
N GLY A 523 -6.18 21.00 -2.10
CA GLY A 523 -5.16 21.33 -1.11
C GLY A 523 -5.37 20.59 0.21
N GLY A 524 -4.89 19.34 0.26
CA GLY A 524 -4.82 18.53 1.48
C GLY A 524 -5.21 17.06 1.24
N SER A 525 -4.36 16.10 1.59
CA SER A 525 -4.58 14.65 1.46
C SER A 525 -3.81 13.92 2.59
N CYS A 526 -3.49 12.63 2.49
CA CYS A 526 -2.54 12.02 3.44
C CYS A 526 -1.11 12.62 3.30
N THR A 527 -0.73 12.97 2.06
CA THR A 527 0.59 13.52 1.72
C THR A 527 0.75 15.00 2.06
N ALA A 528 -0.33 15.78 2.06
CA ALA A 528 -0.32 17.24 2.29
C ALA A 528 -1.53 17.70 3.12
N GLY A 529 -1.64 18.96 3.52
CA GLY A 529 -2.78 19.43 4.33
C GLY A 529 -2.53 19.41 5.84
N LYS A 530 -1.26 19.24 6.22
CA LYS A 530 -0.79 19.46 7.59
C LYS A 530 -0.80 20.97 7.87
N VAL A 531 -0.71 21.37 9.14
CA VAL A 531 -0.83 22.79 9.54
C VAL A 531 0.16 23.68 8.78
N GLU A 532 1.37 23.19 8.54
CA GLU A 532 2.40 23.91 7.80
C GLU A 532 2.05 24.10 6.31
N ASP A 533 1.47 23.09 5.67
CA ASP A 533 1.03 23.16 4.27
C ASP A 533 -0.06 24.23 4.10
N LEU A 534 -1.04 24.25 5.00
CA LEU A 534 -2.11 25.25 5.01
C LEU A 534 -1.57 26.65 5.30
N ALA A 535 -0.59 26.78 6.19
CA ALA A 535 0.07 28.06 6.46
C ALA A 535 0.83 28.59 5.24
N ARG A 536 1.47 27.72 4.44
CA ARG A 536 2.14 28.09 3.17
C ARG A 536 1.12 28.58 2.13
N LEU A 537 -0.06 27.96 2.04
CA LEU A 537 -1.17 28.44 1.21
C LEU A 537 -1.70 29.81 1.69
N GLY A 538 -1.89 29.97 2.99
CA GLY A 538 -2.41 31.20 3.60
C GLY A 538 -1.47 32.40 3.46
N LYS A 539 -0.15 32.21 3.57
CA LYS A 539 0.86 33.27 3.37
C LYS A 539 0.86 33.84 1.93
N ARG A 540 0.39 33.07 0.94
CA ARG A 540 0.29 33.52 -0.46
C ARG A 540 -1.04 34.22 -0.78
N LYS A 541 -2.04 34.17 0.11
CA LYS A 541 -3.40 34.72 -0.08
C LYS A 541 -3.56 36.19 0.34
N GLN A 542 -2.51 37.00 0.28
CA GLN A 542 -2.63 38.48 0.30
C GLN A 542 -3.05 39.03 -1.07
N ILE A 543 -4.10 38.45 -1.67
CA ILE A 543 -4.77 38.94 -2.86
C ILE A 543 -6.29 38.89 -2.60
N SER A 544 -6.88 40.09 -2.61
CA SER A 544 -8.27 40.51 -2.39
C SER A 544 -8.87 40.28 -0.99
N ASP A 545 -9.01 41.40 -0.27
CA ASP A 545 -9.79 41.57 0.96
C ASP A 545 -11.27 41.21 0.74
N GLN A 546 -11.82 40.33 1.58
CA GLN A 546 -13.07 40.58 2.32
C GLN A 546 -13.29 39.48 3.38
N ASP A 547 -13.75 39.94 4.54
CA ASP A 547 -14.32 39.21 5.69
C ASP A 547 -13.36 38.58 6.72
N ASP A 548 -13.03 39.45 7.68
CA ASP A 548 -12.29 39.23 8.91
C ASP A 548 -13.28 38.98 10.06
N GLN A 549 -13.27 37.78 10.66
CA GLN A 549 -13.68 37.50 12.05
C GLN A 549 -13.60 35.99 12.35
N TYR A 550 -12.60 35.50 13.11
CA TYR A 550 -12.79 34.28 13.93
C TYR A 550 -11.90 34.25 15.20
N ASP A 551 -12.56 33.87 16.29
CA ASP A 551 -12.13 33.83 17.69
C ASP A 551 -11.20 32.62 18.02
N LYS A 552 -10.43 32.71 19.11
CA LYS A 552 -9.12 32.06 19.33
C LYS A 552 -9.09 30.69 20.05
N THR A 553 -10.12 29.84 20.00
CA THR A 553 -10.20 28.68 20.93
C THR A 553 -10.48 27.28 20.36
N SER A 554 -10.19 27.02 19.08
CA SER A 554 -10.14 25.63 18.54
C SER A 554 -9.34 25.53 17.23
N ARG A 555 -8.00 25.63 17.29
CA ARG A 555 -7.14 25.67 16.09
C ARG A 555 -6.97 24.33 15.35
N GLN A 556 -7.21 23.17 15.96
CA GLN A 556 -6.95 21.88 15.29
C GLN A 556 -8.18 21.32 14.54
N GLN A 557 -9.39 21.65 15.00
CA GLN A 557 -10.64 21.14 14.40
C GLN A 557 -11.18 22.02 13.26
N ASN A 558 -10.86 23.32 13.24
CA ASN A 558 -11.37 24.25 12.22
C ASN A 558 -10.47 24.38 10.98
N LEU A 559 -9.29 23.76 10.95
CA LEU A 559 -8.35 23.86 9.83
C LEU A 559 -8.60 22.79 8.74
N LEU A 560 -9.22 21.65 9.11
CA LEU A 560 -9.84 20.71 8.15
C LEU A 560 -10.96 21.40 7.35
N ALA A 561 -11.74 22.27 8.01
CA ALA A 561 -12.81 23.04 7.37
C ALA A 561 -12.33 24.01 6.26
N VAL A 562 -11.05 24.41 6.24
CA VAL A 562 -10.52 25.32 5.20
C VAL A 562 -10.13 24.57 3.93
N GLY A 563 -9.67 23.32 4.04
CA GLY A 563 -9.58 22.39 2.90
C GLY A 563 -10.96 21.95 2.41
N GLU A 564 -11.91 21.79 3.33
CA GLU A 564 -13.29 21.37 3.05
C GLU A 564 -14.21 22.51 2.53
N MET A 565 -13.93 23.78 2.84
CA MET A 565 -14.68 24.92 2.27
C MET A 565 -14.41 25.06 0.76
N ILE A 566 -13.20 24.73 0.31
CA ILE A 566 -12.86 24.71 -1.12
C ILE A 566 -13.69 23.63 -1.85
N LEU A 567 -14.00 22.51 -1.19
CA LEU A 567 -14.88 21.45 -1.72
C LEU A 567 -16.34 21.89 -1.91
N ALA A 568 -16.90 22.68 -0.99
CA ALA A 568 -18.30 23.11 -1.06
C ALA A 568 -18.55 24.18 -2.14
N GLU A 569 -17.59 25.08 -2.37
CA GLU A 569 -17.73 26.16 -3.35
C GLU A 569 -17.49 25.67 -4.80
N ILE A 570 -16.71 24.59 -4.97
CA ILE A 570 -16.50 23.90 -6.26
C ILE A 570 -17.74 23.11 -6.70
N MET A 571 -18.45 22.46 -5.78
CA MET A 571 -19.65 21.67 -6.08
C MET A 571 -20.86 22.53 -6.50
N HIS A 572 -20.88 23.83 -6.17
CA HIS A 572 -22.01 24.71 -6.52
C HIS A 572 -21.93 25.24 -7.97
N ASN A 573 -20.77 25.20 -8.63
CA ASN A 573 -20.54 25.98 -9.84
C ASN A 573 -20.29 25.23 -11.15
N HIS A 574 -20.20 23.89 -11.23
CA HIS A 574 -19.99 23.21 -12.52
C HIS A 574 -21.02 22.10 -12.83
N VAL A 575 -22.00 22.49 -13.65
CA VAL A 575 -22.82 21.63 -14.51
C VAL A 575 -22.27 21.80 -15.94
N ILE A 576 -22.15 20.68 -16.67
CA ILE A 576 -21.86 20.51 -18.12
C ILE A 576 -20.37 20.37 -18.58
N GLY A 577 -20.01 19.16 -19.04
CA GLY A 577 -19.43 18.98 -20.40
C GLY A 577 -18.08 18.26 -20.59
N LYS A 578 -18.13 16.94 -20.88
CA LYS A 578 -17.23 16.13 -21.76
C LYS A 578 -15.72 16.43 -21.80
N HIS A 579 -14.92 15.60 -21.12
CA HIS A 579 -13.96 14.65 -21.73
C HIS A 579 -13.40 13.76 -20.62
N GLY A 580 -13.54 12.43 -20.78
CA GLY A 580 -13.13 11.46 -19.78
C GLY A 580 -11.66 11.10 -19.92
N SER A 581 -10.87 11.34 -18.88
CA SER A 581 -9.72 10.53 -18.49
C SER A 581 -9.23 10.97 -17.11
N GLN A 582 -9.20 10.00 -16.18
CA GLN A 582 -8.27 9.89 -15.06
C GLN A 582 -8.11 11.10 -14.11
N ALA A 583 -9.03 11.18 -13.15
CA ALA A 583 -8.76 11.73 -11.82
C ALA A 583 -9.37 10.75 -10.82
N ASN A 584 -8.70 9.62 -10.62
CA ASN A 584 -9.12 8.55 -9.70
C ASN A 584 -8.04 8.22 -8.66
N GLU A 585 -7.00 9.04 -8.57
CA GLU A 585 -6.08 9.01 -7.42
C GLU A 585 -6.35 10.27 -6.62
N LEU A 586 -7.18 10.13 -5.59
CA LEU A 586 -7.19 10.87 -4.32
C LEU A 586 -8.31 10.34 -3.43
#